data_AF-A0A7S2PCZ6-F1
#
_entry.id   AF-A0A7S2PCZ6-F1
#
_cell.length_a   1.000
_cell.length_b   1.000
_cell.length_c   1.000
_cell.angle_alpha   90.00
_cell.angle_beta   90.00
_cell.angle_gamma   90.00
#
_symmetry.space_group_name_H-M   'P 1'
#
loop_
_entity.id
_entity.type
_entity.pdbx_description
1 polymer ?
#
loop_
_entity_poly.entity_id
_entity_poly.type
_entity_poly.pdbx_seq_one_letter_code
_entity_poly.pdbx_strand_id
1 'polypeptide(L)'
;DVFAAAAPEACPMLRSPAAVRVAAGTGVGFAINAVHLDPTHWPEPDKFDPDRFAAHAAAHCARALWAAPGHADRDEPLAYLPFGAGPRRCIGERFALLEAEEICAAVLRSCDCRPAPGPRPVDELQLTLRARDGVHLVFERRGAGHLAADAP
;
A
#
# COMPACT_ATOMS: atom_id res chain seq x y z
N ASP A 1 -0.51 -39.06 2.29
CA ASP A 1 0.24 -38.22 1.34
C ASP A 1 -0.58 -37.02 0.89
N VAL A 2 -0.41 -35.86 1.53
CA VAL A 2 -1.10 -34.60 1.16
C VAL A 2 -0.22 -33.75 0.22
N PHE A 3 0.96 -34.27 -0.16
CA PHE A 3 1.93 -33.60 -1.03
C PHE A 3 2.07 -34.26 -2.41
N ALA A 4 1.09 -35.08 -2.82
CA ALA A 4 1.06 -35.63 -4.16
C ALA A 4 0.90 -34.47 -5.18
N ALA A 5 1.94 -34.32 -6.00
CA ALA A 5 2.16 -33.32 -7.03
C ALA A 5 0.88 -32.82 -7.74
N ALA A 6 0.48 -31.58 -7.43
CA ALA A 6 -0.26 -30.78 -8.39
C ALA A 6 0.69 -30.46 -9.58
N ALA A 7 0.18 -30.60 -10.81
CA ALA A 7 0.91 -30.22 -12.02
C ALA A 7 1.44 -28.78 -11.91
N PRO A 8 2.52 -28.41 -12.62
CA PRO A 8 3.06 -27.06 -12.55
C PRO A 8 2.09 -26.12 -13.28
N GLU A 9 1.06 -25.66 -12.59
CA GLU A 9 0.29 -24.51 -13.04
C GLU A 9 1.26 -23.34 -13.12
N ALA A 10 1.32 -22.71 -14.30
CA ALA A 10 2.12 -21.53 -14.50
C ALA A 10 1.74 -20.51 -13.42
N CYS A 11 2.70 -20.02 -12.64
CA CYS A 11 2.42 -18.99 -11.65
C CYS A 11 1.80 -17.78 -12.40
N PRO A 12 0.55 -17.41 -12.14
CA PRO A 12 -0.12 -16.35 -12.88
C PRO A 12 0.55 -14.97 -12.69
N MET A 13 1.45 -14.84 -11.70
CA MET A 13 2.26 -13.64 -11.48
C MET A 13 3.57 -13.62 -12.27
N LEU A 14 4.03 -14.76 -12.80
CA LEU A 14 5.14 -14.80 -13.74
C LEU A 14 4.58 -14.46 -15.12
N ARG A 15 4.54 -13.16 -15.46
CA ARG A 15 4.28 -12.66 -16.83
C ARG A 15 5.47 -13.00 -17.75
N SER A 16 5.80 -14.28 -17.85
CA SER A 16 6.78 -14.79 -18.79
C SER A 16 6.04 -15.32 -20.03
N PRO A 17 6.51 -15.02 -21.25
CA PRO A 17 5.92 -15.55 -22.48
C PRO A 17 6.01 -17.09 -22.58
N ALA A 18 6.77 -17.74 -21.70
CA ALA A 18 6.82 -19.20 -21.54
C ALA A 18 6.71 -19.60 -20.07
N ALA A 19 6.10 -20.75 -19.79
CA ALA A 19 6.05 -21.32 -18.45
C ALA A 19 7.48 -21.53 -17.90
N VAL A 20 7.81 -20.85 -16.82
CA VAL A 20 9.12 -20.97 -16.16
C VAL A 20 9.02 -22.04 -15.08
N ARG A 21 9.90 -23.05 -15.16
CA ARG A 21 10.08 -23.99 -14.06
C ARG A 21 11.02 -23.37 -13.03
N VAL A 22 10.55 -23.25 -11.80
CA VAL A 22 11.36 -22.81 -10.66
C VAL A 22 11.77 -24.04 -9.87
N ALA A 23 13.08 -24.28 -9.76
CA ALA A 23 13.58 -25.44 -9.02
C ALA A 23 13.29 -25.33 -7.52
N ALA A 24 13.08 -26.45 -6.85
CA ALA A 24 12.95 -26.49 -5.40
C ALA A 24 14.20 -25.87 -4.74
N GLY A 25 13.98 -25.04 -3.71
CA GLY A 25 15.04 -24.30 -3.02
C GLY A 25 15.41 -22.96 -3.67
N THR A 26 14.81 -22.58 -4.80
CA THR A 26 15.02 -21.25 -5.40
C THR A 26 14.35 -20.17 -4.54
N GLY A 27 15.10 -19.13 -4.18
CA GLY A 27 14.55 -17.95 -3.53
C GLY A 27 13.68 -17.15 -4.50
N VAL A 28 12.46 -16.81 -4.09
CA VAL A 28 11.53 -15.98 -4.88
C VAL A 28 11.25 -14.70 -4.10
N GLY A 29 11.56 -13.56 -4.71
CA GLY A 29 11.24 -12.24 -4.18
C GLY A 29 10.02 -11.65 -4.87
N PHE A 30 9.18 -10.94 -4.12
CA PHE A 30 8.07 -10.15 -4.67
C PHE A 30 8.47 -8.69 -4.74
N ALA A 31 8.50 -8.11 -5.94
CA ALA A 31 8.82 -6.71 -6.16
C ALA A 31 7.60 -5.81 -5.87
N ILE A 32 7.12 -5.82 -4.61
CA ILE A 32 5.88 -5.15 -4.19
C ILE A 32 5.89 -3.66 -4.59
N ASN A 33 6.99 -2.95 -4.36
CA ASN A 33 7.11 -1.54 -4.73
C ASN A 33 6.95 -1.31 -6.24
N ALA A 34 7.48 -2.20 -7.08
CA ALA A 34 7.33 -2.10 -8.53
C ALA A 34 5.88 -2.32 -8.97
N VAL A 35 5.17 -3.25 -8.32
CA VAL A 35 3.74 -3.49 -8.58
C VAL A 35 2.89 -2.28 -8.16
N HIS A 36 3.19 -1.65 -7.02
CA HIS A 36 2.47 -0.45 -6.55
C HIS A 36 2.74 0.78 -7.40
N LEU A 37 3.87 0.81 -8.12
CA LEU A 37 4.25 1.88 -9.02
C LEU A 37 4.02 1.54 -10.50
N ASP A 38 3.40 0.41 -10.81
CA ASP A 38 3.14 0.00 -12.20
C ASP A 38 1.96 0.81 -12.77
N PRO A 39 2.18 1.65 -13.80
CA PRO A 39 1.12 2.45 -14.41
C PRO A 39 0.04 1.61 -15.11
N THR A 40 0.30 0.33 -15.38
CA THR A 40 -0.69 -0.63 -15.89
C THR A 40 -1.80 -0.90 -14.87
N HIS A 41 -1.46 -0.80 -13.58
CA HIS A 41 -2.38 -1.01 -12.46
C HIS A 41 -2.81 0.30 -11.81
N TRP A 42 -1.94 1.31 -11.80
CA TRP A 42 -2.12 2.56 -11.08
C TRP A 42 -1.85 3.75 -11.99
N PRO A 43 -2.88 4.37 -12.60
CA PRO A 43 -2.70 5.61 -13.34
C PRO A 43 -2.04 6.69 -12.47
N GLU A 44 -1.09 7.43 -13.04
CA GLU A 44 -0.27 8.43 -12.31
C GLU A 44 0.24 7.87 -10.96
N PRO A 45 1.06 6.80 -10.98
CA PRO A 45 1.43 6.06 -9.76
C PRO A 45 2.33 6.85 -8.81
N ASP A 46 3.01 7.89 -9.31
CA ASP A 46 3.87 8.80 -8.56
C ASP A 46 3.09 9.93 -7.85
N LYS A 47 1.81 10.10 -8.19
CA LYS A 47 0.95 11.11 -7.58
C LYS A 47 0.31 10.57 -6.30
N PHE A 48 0.49 11.30 -5.20
CA PHE A 48 -0.28 11.07 -3.98
C PHE A 48 -1.73 11.51 -4.19
N ASP A 49 -2.60 10.54 -4.46
CA ASP A 49 -4.03 10.71 -4.66
C ASP A 49 -4.78 9.69 -3.80
N PRO A 50 -5.26 10.07 -2.61
CA PRO A 50 -5.98 9.15 -1.72
C PRO A 50 -7.38 8.78 -2.25
N ASP A 51 -7.99 9.61 -3.10
CA ASP A 51 -9.34 9.39 -3.61
C ASP A 51 -9.41 8.19 -4.56
N ARG A 52 -8.27 7.74 -5.11
CA ARG A 52 -8.18 6.48 -5.86
C ARG A 52 -8.63 5.26 -5.04
N PHE A 53 -8.68 5.36 -3.71
CA PHE A 53 -9.17 4.29 -2.84
C PHE A 53 -10.62 4.51 -2.37
N ALA A 54 -11.30 5.60 -2.77
CA ALA A 54 -12.64 5.93 -2.30
C ALA A 54 -13.71 4.93 -2.78
N ALA A 55 -13.64 4.48 -4.03
CA ALA A 55 -14.52 3.42 -4.56
C ALA A 55 -14.35 2.08 -3.81
N HIS A 56 -13.21 1.93 -3.15
CA HIS A 56 -12.83 0.74 -2.41
C HIS A 56 -13.28 0.79 -0.93
N ALA A 57 -13.22 1.98 -0.29
CA ALA A 57 -13.63 2.18 1.11
C ALA A 57 -15.09 1.80 1.39
N ALA A 58 -15.98 2.00 0.42
CA ALA A 58 -17.40 1.64 0.51
C ALA A 58 -17.65 0.12 0.62
N ALA A 59 -16.68 -0.73 0.22
CA ALA A 59 -16.87 -2.18 0.17
C ALA A 59 -16.51 -2.92 1.48
N HIS A 60 -15.97 -2.23 2.51
CA HIS A 60 -15.60 -2.75 3.86
C HIS A 60 -14.81 -4.08 3.92
N CYS A 61 -14.37 -4.60 2.79
CA CYS A 61 -13.73 -5.89 2.69
C CYS A 61 -12.26 -5.67 2.36
N ALA A 62 -11.36 -6.23 3.16
CA ALA A 62 -9.95 -6.43 2.78
C ALA A 62 -9.80 -7.18 1.43
N ARG A 63 -10.90 -7.80 0.94
CA ARG A 63 -11.10 -8.35 -0.40
C ARG A 63 -11.52 -7.35 -1.48
N ALA A 64 -11.52 -6.05 -1.27
CA ALA A 64 -11.66 -5.12 -2.40
C ALA A 64 -10.35 -4.35 -2.63
N LEU A 65 -9.38 -4.39 -1.70
CA LEU A 65 -8.15 -3.58 -1.77
C LEU A 65 -7.25 -4.05 -2.92
N TRP A 66 -7.44 -5.29 -3.39
CA TRP A 66 -6.69 -5.88 -4.48
C TRP A 66 -7.24 -5.54 -5.87
N ALA A 67 -8.38 -4.84 -5.96
CA ALA A 67 -8.96 -4.38 -7.21
C ALA A 67 -8.70 -2.87 -7.37
N ALA A 68 -7.83 -2.50 -8.32
CA ALA A 68 -7.64 -1.11 -8.72
C ALA A 68 -8.95 -0.50 -9.25
N PRO A 69 -9.16 0.83 -9.16
CA PRO A 69 -10.33 1.50 -9.74
C PRO A 69 -10.49 1.14 -11.22
N GLY A 70 -11.71 0.85 -11.65
CA GLY A 70 -12.02 0.43 -13.03
C GLY A 70 -11.88 -1.07 -13.32
N HIS A 71 -11.51 -1.90 -12.33
CA HIS A 71 -11.23 -3.33 -12.55
C HIS A 71 -12.12 -4.26 -11.70
N ALA A 72 -13.32 -3.80 -11.31
CA ALA A 72 -14.28 -4.57 -10.49
C ALA A 72 -14.72 -5.92 -11.09
N ASP A 73 -14.52 -6.09 -12.41
CA ASP A 73 -14.94 -7.28 -13.17
C ASP A 73 -13.78 -8.23 -13.53
N ARG A 74 -12.57 -8.04 -12.99
CA ARG A 74 -11.44 -8.94 -13.28
C ARG A 74 -10.98 -9.66 -12.03
N ASP A 75 -10.97 -10.98 -12.13
CA ASP A 75 -10.17 -11.92 -11.33
C ASP A 75 -8.65 -11.67 -11.50
N GLU A 76 -8.21 -10.40 -11.52
CA GLU A 76 -6.80 -10.03 -11.69
C GLU A 76 -6.21 -9.51 -10.36
N PRO A 77 -5.14 -10.17 -9.85
CA PRO A 77 -4.97 -10.36 -8.41
C PRO A 77 -3.75 -9.59 -7.88
N LEU A 78 -3.81 -9.14 -6.62
CA LEU A 78 -2.62 -8.72 -5.84
C LEU A 78 -1.88 -7.44 -6.30
N ALA A 79 -2.59 -6.45 -6.88
CA ALA A 79 -1.99 -5.17 -7.31
C ALA A 79 -1.71 -4.18 -6.15
N TYR A 80 -2.34 -4.38 -4.98
CA TYR A 80 -2.09 -3.63 -3.74
C TYR A 80 -1.81 -4.62 -2.61
N LEU A 81 -0.64 -4.50 -1.98
CA LEU A 81 -0.08 -5.48 -1.03
C LEU A 81 0.77 -4.82 0.07
N PRO A 82 0.33 -3.72 0.71
CA PRO A 82 1.13 -3.05 1.75
C PRO A 82 1.43 -3.97 2.95
N PHE A 83 0.60 -4.99 3.18
CA PHE A 83 0.72 -5.96 4.26
C PHE A 83 0.92 -7.40 3.76
N GLY A 84 1.25 -7.57 2.47
CA GLY A 84 1.31 -8.88 1.82
C GLY A 84 -0.07 -9.53 1.63
N ALA A 85 -0.09 -10.82 1.31
CA ALA A 85 -1.31 -11.60 1.09
C ALA A 85 -1.13 -13.08 1.46
N GLY A 86 -2.24 -13.82 1.49
CA GLY A 86 -2.26 -15.25 1.77
C GLY A 86 -2.01 -15.61 3.24
N PRO A 87 -1.65 -16.86 3.55
CA PRO A 87 -1.52 -17.38 4.92
C PRO A 87 -0.34 -16.78 5.70
N ARG A 88 0.55 -16.03 5.01
CA ARG A 88 1.70 -15.35 5.59
C ARG A 88 1.57 -13.82 5.54
N ARG A 89 0.36 -13.29 5.34
CA ARG A 89 0.11 -11.84 5.41
C ARG A 89 0.47 -11.30 6.81
N CYS A 90 0.78 -10.01 6.87
CA CYS A 90 1.12 -9.35 8.13
C CYS A 90 -0.01 -9.51 9.16
N ILE A 91 0.31 -10.06 10.32
CA ILE A 91 -0.64 -10.17 11.44
C ILE A 91 -1.02 -8.80 12.02
N GLY A 92 -0.15 -7.80 11.84
CA GLY A 92 -0.33 -6.44 12.33
C GLY A 92 -1.12 -5.50 11.41
N GLU A 93 -1.61 -5.96 10.25
CA GLU A 93 -2.32 -5.12 9.26
C GLU A 93 -3.42 -4.25 9.88
N ARG A 94 -4.31 -4.86 10.67
CA ARG A 94 -5.43 -4.14 11.29
C ARG A 94 -4.96 -3.12 12.33
N PHE A 95 -3.96 -3.50 13.12
CA PHE A 95 -3.40 -2.62 14.14
C PHE A 95 -2.72 -1.41 13.50
N ALA A 96 -1.87 -1.64 12.50
CA ALA A 96 -1.13 -0.59 11.81
C ALA A 96 -2.05 0.41 11.10
N LEU A 97 -3.15 -0.06 10.48
CA LEU A 97 -4.13 0.82 9.85
C LEU A 97 -4.87 1.69 10.87
N LEU A 98 -5.33 1.09 11.98
CA LEU A 98 -5.99 1.85 13.06
C LEU A 98 -5.04 2.87 13.69
N GLU A 99 -3.80 2.48 13.96
CA GLU A 99 -2.77 3.37 14.50
C GLU A 99 -2.50 4.55 13.55
N ALA A 100 -2.32 4.28 12.25
CA ALA A 100 -2.09 5.33 11.25
C ALA A 100 -3.29 6.29 11.12
N GLU A 101 -4.51 5.76 11.13
CA GLU A 101 -5.73 6.56 11.09
C GLU A 101 -5.83 7.49 12.30
N GLU A 102 -5.62 6.96 13.51
CA GLU A 102 -5.68 7.74 14.75
C GLU A 102 -4.58 8.80 14.83
N ILE A 103 -3.35 8.47 14.43
CA ILE A 103 -2.25 9.45 14.36
C ILE A 103 -2.58 10.56 13.37
N CYS A 104 -3.00 10.21 12.15
CA CYS A 104 -3.38 11.19 11.14
C CYS A 104 -4.51 12.09 11.65
N ALA A 105 -5.56 11.50 12.21
CA ALA A 105 -6.70 12.25 12.70
C ALA A 105 -6.31 13.17 13.88
N ALA A 106 -5.48 12.71 14.82
CA ALA A 106 -5.00 13.52 15.93
C ALA A 106 -4.14 14.70 15.48
N VAL A 107 -3.20 14.45 14.57
CA VAL A 107 -2.31 15.47 14.01
C VAL A 107 -3.10 16.48 13.18
N LEU A 108 -3.95 16.02 12.26
CA LEU A 108 -4.72 16.89 11.38
C LEU A 108 -5.76 17.71 12.15
N ARG A 109 -6.36 17.19 13.23
CA ARG A 109 -7.26 18.01 14.08
C ARG A 109 -6.53 19.14 14.81
N SER A 110 -5.26 18.93 15.17
CA SER A 110 -4.56 19.79 16.13
C SER A 110 -3.54 20.72 15.50
N CYS A 111 -3.00 20.35 14.33
CA CYS A 111 -1.85 21.01 13.73
C CYS A 111 -2.04 21.22 12.22
N ASP A 112 -1.62 22.38 11.74
CA ASP A 112 -1.23 22.60 10.35
C ASP A 112 0.20 22.12 10.16
N CYS A 113 0.40 21.24 9.17
CA CYS A 113 1.69 20.59 8.91
C CYS A 113 2.24 21.07 7.57
N ARG A 114 3.49 21.48 7.55
CA ARG A 114 4.18 21.87 6.31
C ARG A 114 5.59 21.27 6.25
N PRO A 115 6.15 21.02 5.06
CA PRO A 115 7.55 20.63 4.93
C PRO A 115 8.47 21.66 5.59
N ALA A 116 9.46 21.19 6.34
CA ALA A 116 10.54 22.06 6.81
C ALA A 116 11.42 22.49 5.61
N PRO A 117 12.08 23.67 5.68
CA PRO A 117 13.07 24.05 4.69
C PRO A 117 14.17 22.98 4.59
N GLY A 118 14.49 22.51 3.39
CA GLY A 118 15.49 21.47 3.21
C GLY A 118 15.31 20.68 1.90
N PRO A 119 16.19 19.71 1.66
CA PRO A 119 16.04 18.80 0.53
C PRO A 119 14.78 17.94 0.69
N ARG A 120 14.22 17.49 -0.44
CA ARG A 120 13.16 16.49 -0.41
C ARG A 120 13.69 15.17 0.16
N PRO A 121 12.87 14.39 0.89
CA PRO A 121 13.25 13.07 1.35
C PRO A 121 13.73 12.20 0.19
N VAL A 122 14.81 11.45 0.43
CA VAL A 122 15.36 10.49 -0.52
C VAL A 122 15.11 9.09 0.03
N ASP A 123 14.45 8.28 -0.78
CA ASP A 123 14.18 6.89 -0.45
C ASP A 123 15.48 6.08 -0.32
N GLU A 124 15.55 5.28 0.72
CA GLU A 124 16.63 4.35 0.99
C GLU A 124 16.01 3.02 1.42
N LEU A 125 16.30 1.96 0.66
CA LEU A 125 15.89 0.60 1.00
C LEU A 125 16.94 -0.03 1.91
N GLN A 126 16.58 -0.27 3.16
CA GLN A 126 17.32 -1.14 4.09
C GLN A 126 16.49 -2.41 4.37
N LEU A 127 16.22 -2.73 5.64
CA LEU A 127 15.22 -3.74 5.99
C LEU A 127 13.81 -3.29 5.59
N THR A 128 13.53 -1.99 5.71
CA THR A 128 12.32 -1.33 5.23
C THR A 128 12.70 -0.17 4.32
N LEU A 129 11.76 0.28 3.48
CA LEU A 129 11.89 1.55 2.78
C LEU A 129 11.78 2.69 3.79
N ARG A 130 12.74 3.61 3.78
CA ARG A 130 12.77 4.77 4.68
C ARG A 130 13.30 6.00 3.96
N ALA A 131 13.05 7.18 4.51
CA ALA A 131 13.78 8.38 4.10
C ALA A 131 15.19 8.35 4.72
N ARG A 132 16.24 8.45 3.88
CA ARG A 132 17.65 8.42 4.30
C ARG A 132 17.94 9.34 5.48
N ASP A 133 17.50 10.59 5.36
CA ASP A 133 17.74 11.66 6.34
C ASP A 133 16.48 11.99 7.17
N GLY A 134 15.43 11.16 7.05
CA GLY A 134 14.12 11.40 7.66
C GLY A 134 13.20 12.33 6.86
N VAL A 135 11.99 12.53 7.38
CA VAL A 135 10.99 13.45 6.85
C VAL A 135 10.81 14.59 7.86
N HIS A 136 11.24 15.79 7.50
CA HIS A 136 11.20 16.95 8.40
C HIS A 136 9.98 17.83 8.11
N LEU A 137 9.17 18.03 9.14
CA LEU A 137 7.94 18.82 9.09
C LEU A 137 7.97 19.91 10.17
N VAL A 138 7.31 21.03 9.89
CA VAL A 138 6.97 22.06 10.87
C VAL A 138 5.48 21.90 11.20
N PHE A 139 5.19 21.87 12.50
CA PHE A 139 3.84 21.77 13.04
C PHE A 139 3.46 23.10 13.70
N GLU A 140 2.36 23.68 13.25
CA GLU A 140 1.77 24.88 13.83
C GLU A 140 0.41 24.51 14.43
N ARG A 141 0.19 24.81 15.71
CA ARG A 141 -1.05 24.43 16.38
C ARG A 141 -2.23 25.19 15.77
N ARG A 142 -3.27 24.48 15.34
CA ARG A 142 -4.52 25.11 14.90
C ARG A 142 -5.17 25.83 16.07
N GLY A 143 -5.64 27.06 15.83
CA GLY A 143 -6.43 27.80 16.81
C GLY A 143 -7.72 27.06 17.18
N ALA A 144 -8.24 27.29 18.39
CA ALA A 144 -9.39 26.58 18.98
C ALA A 144 -10.74 26.76 18.23
N GLY A 145 -10.76 27.45 17.09
CA GLY A 145 -11.99 27.86 16.39
C GLY A 145 -12.43 26.98 15.22
N HIS A 146 -11.63 26.02 14.74
CA HIS A 146 -11.96 25.35 13.47
C HIS A 146 -13.00 24.21 13.60
N LEU A 147 -13.10 23.55 14.75
CA LEU A 147 -14.09 22.49 14.97
C LEU A 147 -15.51 23.00 15.31
N ALA A 148 -15.68 24.30 15.50
CA ALA A 148 -16.99 24.90 15.81
C ALA A 148 -17.77 25.34 14.56
N ALA A 149 -17.16 25.32 13.37
CA ALA A 149 -17.75 25.89 12.16
C ALA A 149 -18.46 24.87 11.25
N ASP A 150 -18.14 23.58 11.35
CA ASP A 150 -18.59 22.55 10.38
C ASP A 150 -19.27 21.33 11.03
N ALA A 151 -19.87 21.48 12.21
CA ALA A 151 -20.80 20.47 12.73
C ALA A 151 -22.21 20.70 12.13
N PRO A 152 -22.83 19.72 11.44
CA PRO A 152 -24.19 19.84 10.94
C PRO A 152 -25.24 19.91 12.07
#